data_AF-A0A927GGU0-F1
#
_entry.id   AF-A0A927GGU0-F1
#
_cell.length_a   1.000
_cell.length_b   1.000
_cell.length_c   1.000
_cell.angle_alpha   90.00
_cell.angle_beta   90.00
_cell.angle_gamma   90.00
#
_symmetry.space_group_name_H-M   'P 1'
#
loop_
_entity.id
_entity.type
_entity.pdbx_description
1 polymer ?
#
loop_
_entity_poly.entity_id
_entity_poly.type
_entity_poly.pdbx_seq_one_letter_code
_entity_poly.pdbx_strand_id
1 'polypeptide(L)' 'MDALVVKKYEALPDNLQKEVIDFIDFLESKYTAQKNDAISLTQKRASLFGNAKGLITVLPGFDNIPEGFEEYE' A
#
# COMPACT_ATOMS: atom_id res chain seq x y z
N MET A 1 -14.50 -8.53 28.06
CA MET A 1 -14.25 -7.08 28.08
C MET A 1 -13.91 -6.70 29.50
N ASP A 2 -12.76 -6.05 29.71
CA ASP A 2 -12.37 -5.57 31.03
C ASP A 2 -13.38 -4.50 31.49
N ALA A 3 -14.05 -4.74 32.62
CA ALA A 3 -15.12 -3.89 33.11
C ALA A 3 -14.65 -2.45 33.40
N LEU A 4 -13.35 -2.26 33.65
CA LEU A 4 -12.74 -0.94 33.80
C LEU A 4 -12.68 -0.15 32.49
N VAL A 5 -12.52 -0.82 31.35
CA VAL A 5 -12.41 -0.17 30.03
C VAL A 5 -13.77 0.39 29.61
N VAL A 6 -14.84 -0.39 29.80
CA VAL A 6 -16.21 0.03 29.49
C VAL A 6 -16.60 1.25 30.32
N LYS A 7 -16.32 1.23 31.64
CA LYS A 7 -16.57 2.38 32.52
C LYS A 7 -15.82 3.65 32.10
N LYS A 8 -14.57 3.51 31.64
CA LYS A 8 -13.79 4.65 31.15
C LYS A 8 -14.35 5.21 29.84
N TYR A 9 -14.81 4.33 28.95
CA TYR A 9 -15.43 4.70 27.69
C TYR A 9 -16.76 5.44 27.90
N GLU A 10 -17.62 4.94 28.77
CA GLU A 10 -18.91 5.57 29.12
C GLU A 10 -18.74 6.93 29.81
N ALA A 11 -17.61 7.16 30.50
CA ALA A 11 -17.29 8.43 31.13
C ALA A 11 -16.84 9.52 30.15
N LEU A 12 -16.58 9.17 28.87
CA LEU A 12 -16.20 10.13 27.84
C LEU A 12 -17.44 10.82 27.26
N PRO A 13 -17.34 12.09 26.83
CA PRO A 13 -18.42 12.74 26.09
C PRO A 13 -18.61 12.12 24.69
N ASP A 14 -19.80 12.26 24.11
CA ASP A 14 -20.23 11.59 22.87
C ASP A 14 -19.29 11.79 21.67
N ASN A 15 -18.64 12.95 21.58
CA ASN A 15 -17.68 13.24 20.51
C ASN A 15 -16.39 12.41 20.65
N LEU A 16 -15.88 12.23 21.87
CA LEU A 16 -14.69 11.41 22.13
C LEU A 16 -15.02 9.92 22.02
N GLN A 17 -16.23 9.50 22.37
CA GLN A 17 -16.67 8.13 22.17
C GLN A 17 -16.61 7.72 20.69
N LYS A 18 -17.08 8.61 19.79
CA LYS A 18 -16.96 8.40 18.33
C LYS A 18 -15.52 8.29 17.87
N GLU A 19 -14.64 9.17 18.34
CA GLU A 19 -13.21 9.12 17.99
C GLU A 19 -12.54 7.81 18.46
N VAL A 20 -12.93 7.30 19.63
CA VAL A 20 -12.45 6.00 20.11
C VAL A 20 -12.96 4.85 19.25
N ILE A 21 -14.23 4.86 18.82
CA ILE A 21 -14.77 3.87 17.87
C ILE A 21 -13.98 3.92 16.56
N ASP A 22 -13.83 5.12 15.97
CA ASP A 22 -13.10 5.31 14.71
C ASP A 22 -11.65 4.81 14.83
N PHE A 23 -11.01 5.02 15.99
CA PHE A 23 -9.67 4.53 16.25
C PHE A 23 -9.61 3.00 16.37
N ILE A 24 -10.61 2.37 16.99
CA ILE A 24 -10.71 0.91 17.03
C ILE A 24 -10.84 0.34 15.61
N ASP A 25 -11.73 0.92 14.79
CA ASP A 25 -11.92 0.53 13.39
C ASP A 25 -10.62 0.71 12.58
N PHE A 26 -9.88 1.79 12.82
CA PHE A 26 -8.57 2.00 12.25
C PHE A 26 -7.55 0.91 12.65
N LEU A 27 -7.53 0.51 13.94
CA LEU A 27 -6.63 -0.54 14.40
C LEU A 27 -6.98 -1.91 13.80
N GLU A 28 -8.27 -2.24 13.71
CA GLU A 28 -8.74 -3.49 13.12
C GLU A 28 -8.43 -3.57 11.62
N SER A 29 -8.70 -2.48 10.88
CA SER A 29 -8.38 -2.40 9.46
C SER A 29 -6.87 -2.48 9.20
N LYS A 30 -6.06 -1.79 10.00
CA LYS A 30 -4.59 -1.86 9.95
C LYS A 30 -4.07 -3.27 10.23
N TYR A 31 -4.58 -3.93 11.27
CA TYR A 31 -4.17 -5.30 11.61
C TYR A 31 -4.55 -6.29 10.51
N THR A 32 -5.75 -6.16 9.96
CA THR A 32 -6.23 -7.01 8.86
C THR A 32 -5.41 -6.79 7.59
N ALA A 33 -5.10 -5.54 7.25
CA ALA A 33 -4.20 -5.21 6.14
C ALA A 33 -2.81 -5.82 6.35
N GLN A 34 -2.24 -5.73 7.54
CA GLN A 34 -0.94 -6.34 7.86
C GLN A 34 -0.96 -7.88 7.79
N LYS A 35 -2.06 -8.51 8.23
CA LYS A 35 -2.24 -9.96 8.14
C LYS A 35 -2.37 -10.44 6.70
N ASN A 36 -3.06 -9.68 5.86
CA ASN A 36 -3.20 -9.97 4.42
C ASN A 36 -1.92 -9.64 3.64
N ASP A 37 -1.11 -8.69 4.15
CA ASP A 37 0.24 -8.36 3.67
C ASP A 37 1.34 -9.24 4.29
N ALA A 38 1.00 -10.37 4.93
CA ALA A 38 1.97 -11.39 5.35
C ALA A 38 2.70 -12.09 4.17
N ILE A 39 2.50 -11.59 2.95
CA ILE A 39 3.36 -11.86 1.81
C ILE A 39 4.62 -11.03 2.00
N SER A 40 5.74 -11.69 2.30
CA SER A 40 7.06 -11.05 2.42
C SER A 40 7.29 -10.08 1.25
N LEU A 41 7.94 -8.93 1.49
CA LEU A 41 8.34 -8.00 0.42
C LEU A 41 9.06 -8.72 -0.73
N THR A 42 9.78 -9.80 -0.41
CA THR A 42 10.42 -10.69 -1.38
C THR A 42 9.41 -11.43 -2.27
N GLN A 43 8.31 -11.93 -1.70
CA GLN A 43 7.23 -12.58 -2.45
C GLN A 43 6.38 -11.57 -3.25
N LYS A 44 6.13 -10.37 -2.73
CA LYS A 44 5.48 -9.28 -3.49
C LYS A 44 6.32 -8.87 -4.71
N ARG A 45 7.65 -8.75 -4.55
CA ARG A 45 8.55 -8.46 -5.67
C ARG A 45 8.59 -9.63 -6.66
N ALA A 46 8.65 -10.87 -6.18
CA ALA A 46 8.63 -12.06 -7.02
C ALA A 46 7.38 -12.15 -7.91
N SER A 47 6.19 -11.77 -7.42
CA SER A 47 4.96 -11.79 -8.23
C SER A 47 4.86 -10.67 -9.27
N LEU A 48 5.72 -9.66 -9.19
CA LEU A 48 5.75 -8.54 -10.14
C LEU A 48 6.71 -8.78 -11.30
N PHE A 49 7.65 -9.73 -11.17
CA PHE A 49 8.56 -10.08 -12.26
C PHE A 49 7.80 -10.75 -13.42
N GLY A 50 7.89 -10.15 -14.61
CA GLY A 50 7.30 -10.70 -15.83
C GLY A 50 5.89 -10.22 -16.15
N ASN A 51 5.23 -9.42 -15.30
CA ASN A 51 3.89 -8.88 -15.59
C ASN A 51 3.86 -7.94 -16.80
N ALA A 52 4.98 -7.28 -17.10
CA ALA A 52 5.12 -6.43 -18.28
C ALA A 52 5.63 -7.19 -19.52
N LYS A 53 5.85 -8.52 -19.44
CA LYS A 53 6.38 -9.31 -20.55
C LYS A 53 5.37 -9.32 -21.71
N GLY A 54 5.77 -8.81 -22.86
CA GLY A 54 4.91 -8.71 -24.04
C GLY A 54 3.96 -7.50 -24.03
N LEU A 55 3.97 -6.68 -22.98
CA LEU A 55 3.23 -5.40 -22.95
C LEU A 55 4.08 -4.21 -23.42
N ILE A 56 5.41 -4.37 -23.46
CA ILE A 56 6.34 -3.37 -23.96
C ILE A 56 6.72 -3.74 -25.39
N THR A 57 6.37 -2.87 -26.33
CA THR A 57 6.78 -2.99 -27.74
C THR A 57 7.79 -1.91 -28.03
N VAL A 58 9.02 -2.31 -28.38
CA VAL A 58 10.06 -1.39 -28.83
C VAL A 58 9.84 -1.13 -30.32
N LEU A 59 9.70 0.15 -30.69
CA LEU A 59 9.54 0.53 -32.10
C LEU A 59 10.87 0.38 -32.85
N PRO A 60 10.82 0.11 -34.17
CA PRO A 60 12.02 0.13 -34.99
C PRO A 60 12.73 1.49 -34.88
N GLY A 61 14.04 1.46 -34.61
CA GLY A 61 14.86 2.67 -34.48
C GLY A 61 14.84 3.32 -33.09
N PHE A 62 14.35 2.64 -32.05
CA PHE A 62 14.46 3.12 -30.66
C PHE A 62 15.92 3.37 -30.23
N ASP A 63 16.84 2.52 -30.67
CA ASP A 63 18.27 2.65 -30.37
C ASP A 63 18.98 3.64 -31.31
N ASN A 64 18.28 4.21 -32.30
CA ASN A 64 18.88 5.18 -33.19
C ASN A 64 19.11 6.49 -32.44
N ILE A 65 20.20 7.17 -32.79
CA ILE A 65 20.50 8.49 -32.27
C ILE A 65 19.39 9.45 -32.72
N PRO A 66 18.78 10.23 -31.81
CA PRO A 66 17.82 11.25 -32.16
C PRO A 66 18.44 12.31 -33.07
N GLU A 67 17.64 12.82 -34.02
CA GLU A 67 18.06 13.92 -34.90
C GLU A 67 18.52 15.13 -34.08
N GLY A 68 19.73 15.63 -34.35
CA GLY A 68 20.39 16.71 -33.61
C GLY A 68 21.30 16.25 -32.46
N PHE A 69 21.46 14.95 -32.25
CA PHE A 69 22.37 14.36 -31.25
C PHE A 69 23.51 13.56 -31.90
N GLU A 70 23.79 13.77 -33.19
CA GLU A 70 24.81 13.04 -33.97
C GLU A 70 26.23 13.19 -33.41
N GLU A 71 26.48 14.25 -32.63
CA GLU A 71 27.79 14.53 -32.02
C GLU A 71 28.11 13.65 -30.78
N TYR A 72 27.15 12.86 -30.29
CA TYR A 72 27.26 12.06 -29.06
C TYR A 72 27.43 10.55 -29.29
N GLU A 73 27.74 10.13 -30.52
CA GLU A 73 28.07 8.74 -30.87
C GLU A 73 29.51 8.35 -30.47
#